data_AF-A0A9P4HE65-F1
#
_entry.id   AF-A0A9P4HE65-F1
#
_cell.length_a   1.000
_cell.length_b   1.000
_cell.length_c   1.000
_cell.angle_alpha   90.00
_cell.angle_beta   90.00
_cell.angle_gamma   90.00
#
_symmetry.space_group_name_H-M   'P 1'
#
loop_
_entity.id
_entity.type
_entity.pdbx_description
1 polymer ?
#
loop_
_entity_poly.entity_id
_entity_poly.type
_entity_poly.pdbx_seq_one_letter_code
_entity_poly.pdbx_strand_id
1 'polypeptide(L)'
;MRIETCYFCSSPVYPSKGITFVRNDAKAFRFCKSKCHKNFKMKRNPRKLAWTKSFRRAHGKEMTVDSTLTFAQRRNVPVRYNRELVQTTLKAMSRVTEIRQRRERAFYKARMRGNKQRQREEDRKLVMENQHLLPPSERFAKEEVEQEEMVDVEAVKEKIAKRRKEIEMDESELDSDLEETLPKMKSKRKLKMKVGGGVEEMDVDE
;
A
#
# COMPACT_ATOMS: atom_id res chain seq x y z
N MET A 1 13.91 24.56 -6.11
CA MET A 1 14.20 23.92 -4.80
C MET A 1 13.89 22.42 -4.92
N ARG A 2 14.80 21.51 -4.54
CA ARG A 2 14.59 20.05 -4.68
C ARG A 2 14.63 19.37 -3.31
N ILE A 3 13.64 18.54 -3.02
CA ILE A 3 13.66 17.63 -1.88
C ILE A 3 14.37 16.35 -2.32
N GLU A 4 15.40 15.97 -1.57
CA GLU A 4 16.22 14.82 -1.87
C GLU A 4 15.90 13.65 -0.96
N THR A 5 16.23 12.43 -1.39
CA THR A 5 16.06 11.24 -0.55
C THR A 5 17.38 10.91 0.12
N CYS A 6 17.36 10.71 1.44
CA CYS A 6 18.56 10.29 2.14
C CYS A 6 19.00 8.88 1.70
N TYR A 7 20.30 8.71 1.49
CA TYR A 7 20.89 7.44 1.09
C TYR A 7 20.62 6.28 2.08
N PHE A 8 20.64 6.57 3.39
CA PHE A 8 20.53 5.53 4.42
C PHE A 8 19.09 5.30 4.89
N CYS A 9 18.39 6.37 5.25
CA CYS A 9 17.04 6.32 5.84
C CYS A 9 15.92 6.32 4.78
N SER A 10 16.21 6.77 3.54
CA SER A 10 15.24 7.12 2.48
C SER A 10 14.21 8.18 2.88
N SER A 11 14.39 8.86 4.02
CA SER A 11 13.56 10.01 4.42
C SER A 11 13.87 11.24 3.55
N PRO A 12 12.92 12.17 3.42
CA PRO A 12 13.15 13.43 2.72
C PRO A 12 14.24 14.26 3.41
N VAL A 13 15.07 14.89 2.60
CA VAL A 13 16.12 15.84 2.97
C VAL A 13 15.72 17.16 2.34
N TYR A 14 15.27 18.08 3.18
CA TYR A 14 14.98 19.45 2.76
C TYR A 14 16.29 20.22 2.57
N PRO A 15 16.29 21.26 1.73
CA PRO A 15 17.43 22.16 1.58
C PRO A 15 17.91 22.70 2.93
N SER A 16 19.22 22.97 3.00
CA SER A 16 19.96 23.35 4.22
C SER A 16 19.89 22.37 5.40
N LYS A 17 19.27 21.19 5.24
CA LYS A 17 19.26 20.13 6.26
C LYS A 17 20.16 18.97 5.89
N GLY A 18 20.75 18.36 6.92
CA GLY A 18 21.55 17.15 6.75
C GLY A 18 22.99 17.42 6.36
N ILE A 19 23.65 16.38 5.83
CA ILE A 19 25.07 16.41 5.43
C ILE A 19 25.17 15.74 4.06
N THR A 20 25.97 16.30 3.17
CA THR A 20 26.34 15.68 1.89
C THR A 20 27.79 15.23 1.96
N PHE A 21 28.03 13.94 1.71
CA PHE A 21 29.36 13.38 1.57
C PHE A 21 29.62 13.07 0.10
N VAL A 22 30.66 13.68 -0.48
CA VAL A 22 31.10 13.40 -1.85
C VAL A 22 32.29 12.44 -1.77
N ARG A 23 32.16 11.28 -2.40
CA ARG A 23 33.24 10.29 -2.49
C ARG A 23 34.06 10.55 -3.77
N ASN A 24 35.31 10.06 -3.78
CA ASN A 24 36.25 10.24 -4.89
C ASN A 24 35.71 9.78 -6.27
N ASP A 25 34.73 8.87 -6.31
CA ASP A 25 34.04 8.46 -7.55
C ASP A 25 32.95 9.45 -8.00
N ALA A 26 33.02 10.71 -7.55
CA ALA A 26 32.05 11.77 -7.74
C ALA A 26 30.61 11.43 -7.28
N LYS A 27 30.41 10.37 -6.49
CA LYS A 27 29.08 10.04 -5.94
C LYS A 27 28.78 10.88 -4.71
N ALA A 28 27.69 11.63 -4.79
CA ALA A 28 27.16 12.39 -3.67
C ALA A 28 26.17 11.54 -2.84
N PHE A 29 26.50 11.33 -1.57
CA PHE A 29 25.64 10.68 -0.59
C PHE A 29 25.02 11.74 0.33
N ARG A 30 23.70 11.89 0.29
CA ARG A 30 22.98 12.83 1.15
C ARG A 30 22.38 12.13 2.36
N PHE A 31 22.54 12.72 3.53
CA PHE A 31 22.08 12.17 4.81
C PHE A 31 21.07 13.08 5.50
N CYS A 32 19.95 12.51 5.96
CA CYS A 32 18.89 13.24 6.67
C CYS A 32 19.35 13.80 8.03
N LYS A 33 20.14 13.01 8.79
CA LYS A 33 20.59 13.31 10.16
C LYS A 33 21.98 12.72 10.42
N SER A 34 22.63 13.18 11.50
CA SER A 34 23.94 12.66 11.95
C SER A 34 23.92 11.15 12.23
N LYS A 35 22.80 10.60 12.72
CA LYS A 35 22.59 9.14 12.90
C LYS A 35 22.87 8.35 11.61
N CYS A 36 22.31 8.81 10.49
CA CYS A 36 22.47 8.15 9.19
C CYS A 36 23.91 8.25 8.68
N HIS A 37 24.51 9.42 8.86
CA HIS A 37 25.90 9.66 8.47
C HIS A 37 26.88 8.81 9.30
N LYS A 38 26.71 8.72 10.62
CA LYS A 38 27.53 7.86 11.50
C LYS A 38 27.37 6.39 11.15
N ASN A 39 26.16 5.90 10.92
CA ASN A 39 25.93 4.51 10.49
C ASN A 39 26.57 4.19 9.13
N PHE A 40 26.55 5.15 8.21
CA PHE A 40 27.24 5.02 6.93
C PHE A 40 28.76 4.95 7.12
N LYS A 41 29.35 5.80 7.98
CA LYS A 41 30.78 5.74 8.34
C LYS A 41 31.16 4.41 8.99
N MET A 42 30.29 3.86 9.82
CA MET A 42 30.42 2.51 10.42
C MET A 42 30.18 1.38 9.41
N LYS A 43 30.00 1.67 8.12
CA LYS A 43 29.75 0.70 7.04
C LYS A 43 28.56 -0.24 7.32
N ARG A 44 27.58 0.20 8.09
CA ARG A 44 26.39 -0.60 8.38
C ARG A 44 25.51 -0.71 7.12
N ASN A 45 25.02 -1.91 6.83
CA ASN A 45 24.14 -2.11 5.67
C ASN A 45 22.69 -1.71 6.00
N PRO A 46 22.11 -0.67 5.36
CA PRO A 46 20.75 -0.22 5.67
C PRO A 46 19.70 -1.33 5.50
N ARG A 47 19.90 -2.30 4.59
CA ARG A 47 18.98 -3.44 4.41
C ARG A 47 18.88 -4.36 5.61
N LYS A 48 19.83 -4.30 6.56
CA LYS A 48 19.82 -5.07 7.81
C LYS A 48 19.28 -4.27 9.01
N LEU A 49 19.04 -2.96 8.87
CA LEU A 49 18.56 -2.12 9.97
C LEU A 49 17.03 -1.93 9.89
N ALA A 50 16.32 -2.51 10.86
CA ALA A 50 14.86 -2.63 10.89
C ALA A 50 14.07 -1.32 10.70
N TRP A 51 14.64 -0.18 11.12
CA TRP A 51 13.99 1.13 11.07
C TRP A 51 14.08 1.82 9.70
N THR A 52 14.94 1.34 8.80
CA THR A 52 15.10 1.98 7.47
C THR A 52 14.00 1.55 6.50
N LYS A 53 13.69 2.42 5.54
CA LYS A 53 12.77 2.07 4.44
C LYS A 53 13.32 0.94 3.57
N SER A 54 14.64 0.89 3.35
CA SER A 54 15.30 -0.17 2.60
C SER A 54 15.08 -1.56 3.22
N PHE A 55 15.22 -1.69 4.55
CA PHE A 55 14.86 -2.92 5.26
C PHE A 55 13.39 -3.24 5.09
N ARG A 56 12.50 -2.26 5.30
CA ARG A 56 11.06 -2.47 5.23
C ARG A 56 10.62 -2.98 3.86
N ARG A 57 11.17 -2.44 2.77
CA ARG A 57 10.90 -2.92 1.41
C ARG A 57 11.43 -4.34 1.17
N ALA A 58 12.65 -4.63 1.61
CA ALA A 58 13.25 -5.96 1.42
C ALA A 58 12.52 -7.07 2.22
N HIS A 59 11.97 -6.74 3.38
CA HIS A 59 11.24 -7.68 4.25
C HIS A 59 9.71 -7.63 4.05
N GLY A 60 9.21 -7.13 2.91
CA GLY A 60 7.78 -7.13 2.60
C GLY A 60 6.92 -6.31 3.57
N LYS A 61 7.49 -5.33 4.28
CA LYS A 61 6.76 -4.47 5.22
C LYS A 61 6.07 -3.28 4.55
N GLU A 62 6.38 -3.03 3.28
CA GLU A 62 5.81 -1.96 2.46
C GLU A 62 5.49 -2.53 1.07
N MET A 63 4.50 -1.93 0.41
CA MET A 63 4.20 -2.23 -0.99
C MET A 63 5.35 -1.73 -1.87
N THR A 64 6.01 -2.65 -2.59
CA THR A 64 7.19 -2.36 -3.41
C THR A 64 6.87 -2.19 -4.89
N VAL A 65 5.89 -2.94 -5.40
CA VAL A 65 5.46 -2.94 -6.80
C VAL A 65 4.05 -2.36 -6.85
N ASP A 66 3.92 -1.11 -7.28
CA ASP A 66 2.63 -0.44 -7.45
C ASP A 66 2.71 0.59 -8.58
N SER A 67 1.62 0.74 -9.34
CA SER A 67 1.54 1.69 -10.44
C SER A 67 1.66 3.14 -9.95
N THR A 68 1.21 3.45 -8.73
CA THR A 68 1.31 4.80 -8.16
C THR A 68 2.76 5.27 -7.96
N LEU A 69 3.71 4.34 -7.80
CA LEU A 69 5.13 4.67 -7.61
C LEU A 69 5.82 5.10 -8.91
N THR A 70 5.28 4.73 -10.07
CA THR A 70 5.87 5.07 -11.38
C THR A 70 5.83 6.57 -11.67
N PHE A 71 4.85 7.29 -11.13
CA PHE A 71 4.70 8.74 -11.29
C PHE A 71 5.85 9.54 -10.67
N ALA A 72 6.61 8.97 -9.72
CA ALA A 72 7.73 9.62 -9.05
C ALA A 72 9.07 9.51 -9.83
N GLN A 73 9.07 8.96 -11.04
CA GLN A 73 10.28 8.76 -11.85
C GLN A 73 10.96 10.10 -12.20
N ARG A 74 12.30 10.12 -12.13
CA ARG A 74 13.10 11.26 -12.57
C ARG A 74 13.01 11.42 -14.09
N ARG A 75 12.54 12.58 -14.55
CA ARG A 75 12.55 12.96 -15.97
C ARG A 75 13.83 13.73 -16.28
N ASN A 76 14.59 13.28 -17.28
CA ASN A 76 15.81 13.95 -17.76
C ASN A 76 15.55 14.86 -18.97
N VAL A 77 14.43 14.65 -19.67
CA VAL A 77 14.00 15.50 -20.79
C VAL A 77 12.96 16.50 -20.28
N PRO A 78 13.24 17.81 -20.33
CA PRO A 78 12.28 18.84 -19.99
C PRO A 78 11.23 19.00 -21.11
N VAL A 79 10.02 19.38 -20.72
CA VAL A 79 8.94 19.75 -21.64
C VAL A 79 8.77 21.26 -21.57
N ARG A 80 8.32 21.89 -22.66
CA ARG A 80 7.94 23.31 -22.61
C ARG A 80 6.81 23.54 -21.61
N TYR A 81 6.87 24.68 -20.93
CA TYR A 81 5.86 25.06 -19.98
C TYR A 81 4.51 25.24 -20.68
N ASN A 82 3.47 24.59 -20.14
CA ASN A 82 2.07 24.81 -20.50
C ASN A 82 1.25 24.88 -19.21
N ARG A 83 0.46 25.93 -19.05
CA ARG A 83 -0.36 26.19 -17.85
C ARG A 83 -1.39 25.08 -17.61
N GLU A 84 -2.05 24.61 -18.65
CA GLU A 84 -3.07 23.55 -18.57
C GLU A 84 -2.44 22.23 -18.12
N LEU A 85 -1.27 21.90 -18.66
CA LEU A 85 -0.48 20.73 -18.24
C LEU A 85 -0.11 20.83 -16.76
N VAL A 86 0.35 21.99 -16.29
CA VAL A 86 0.69 22.18 -14.87
C VAL A 86 -0.55 22.03 -13.97
N GLN A 87 -1.67 22.63 -14.34
CA GLN A 87 -2.92 22.52 -13.55
C GLN A 87 -3.43 21.07 -13.47
N THR A 88 -3.42 20.34 -14.58
CA THR A 88 -3.82 18.93 -14.61
C THR A 88 -2.86 18.07 -13.80
N THR A 89 -1.55 18.31 -13.86
CA THR A 89 -0.58 17.57 -13.04
C THR A 89 -0.77 17.80 -11.53
N LEU A 90 -1.09 19.03 -11.09
CA LEU A 90 -1.36 19.30 -9.67
C LEU A 90 -2.59 18.52 -9.16
N LYS A 91 -3.68 18.49 -9.95
CA LYS A 91 -4.87 17.69 -9.63
C LYS A 91 -4.57 16.18 -9.62
N ALA A 92 -3.78 15.71 -10.59
CA ALA A 92 -3.38 14.30 -10.66
C ALA A 92 -2.50 13.91 -9.46
N MET A 93 -1.60 14.80 -9.01
CA MET A 93 -0.73 14.54 -7.86
C MET A 93 -1.52 14.30 -6.57
N SER A 94 -2.53 15.12 -6.25
CA SER A 94 -3.36 14.90 -5.06
C SER A 94 -4.13 13.58 -5.15
N ARG A 95 -4.76 13.31 -6.29
CA ARG A 95 -5.49 12.05 -6.53
C ARG A 95 -4.60 10.81 -6.39
N VAL A 96 -3.39 10.84 -6.96
CA VAL A 96 -2.42 9.73 -6.86
C VAL A 96 -1.99 9.51 -5.40
N THR A 97 -1.83 10.58 -4.61
CA THR A 97 -1.48 10.43 -3.18
C THR A 97 -2.59 9.76 -2.37
N GLU A 98 -3.86 10.08 -2.63
CA GLU A 98 -5.01 9.44 -1.97
C GLU A 98 -5.07 7.94 -2.30
N ILE A 99 -4.98 7.59 -3.59
CA ILE A 99 -4.99 6.20 -4.06
C ILE A 99 -3.86 5.42 -3.39
N ARG A 100 -2.66 6.01 -3.36
CA ARG A 100 -1.50 5.39 -2.72
C ARG A 100 -1.73 5.15 -1.22
N GLN A 101 -2.26 6.12 -0.48
CA GLN A 101 -2.56 5.96 0.94
C GLN A 101 -3.61 4.86 1.18
N ARG A 102 -4.64 4.78 0.33
CA ARG A 102 -5.67 3.73 0.38
C ARG A 102 -5.05 2.34 0.19
N ARG A 103 -4.21 2.19 -0.83
CA ARG A 103 -3.48 0.93 -1.14
C ARG A 103 -2.50 0.54 -0.05
N GLU A 104 -1.71 1.48 0.48
CA GLU A 104 -0.79 1.24 1.60
C GLU A 104 -1.55 0.78 2.86
N ARG A 105 -2.73 1.35 3.14
CA ARG A 105 -3.60 0.94 4.25
C ARG A 105 -4.16 -0.46 4.05
N ALA A 106 -4.62 -0.80 2.84
CA ALA A 106 -5.10 -2.14 2.52
C ALA A 106 -3.99 -3.19 2.70
N PHE A 107 -2.79 -2.93 2.19
CA PHE A 107 -1.62 -3.79 2.39
C PHE A 107 -1.29 -4.01 3.87
N TYR A 108 -1.35 -2.94 4.67
CA TYR A 108 -1.16 -3.04 6.12
C TYR A 108 -2.22 -3.93 6.79
N LYS A 109 -3.51 -3.74 6.45
CA LYS A 109 -4.62 -4.54 6.99
C LYS A 109 -4.44 -6.01 6.64
N ALA A 110 -4.12 -6.33 5.38
CA ALA A 110 -3.89 -7.70 4.93
C ALA A 110 -2.74 -8.37 5.71
N ARG A 111 -1.64 -7.63 5.94
CA ARG A 111 -0.51 -8.14 6.72
C ARG A 111 -0.84 -8.35 8.20
N MET A 112 -1.70 -7.53 8.79
CA MET A 112 -2.08 -7.62 10.20
C MET A 112 -3.26 -8.56 10.46
N ARG A 113 -3.84 -9.15 9.41
CA ARG A 113 -4.93 -10.12 9.51
C ARG A 113 -4.46 -11.36 10.30
N GLY A 114 -5.26 -11.82 11.25
CA GLY A 114 -4.96 -12.97 12.10
C GLY A 114 -4.27 -12.65 13.43
N ASN A 115 -3.64 -11.47 13.58
CA ASN A 115 -2.99 -11.10 14.85
C ASN A 115 -3.95 -11.05 16.03
N LYS A 116 -5.20 -10.61 15.81
CA LYS A 116 -6.23 -10.57 16.88
C LYS A 116 -6.63 -11.96 17.37
N GLN A 117 -6.64 -12.96 16.49
CA GLN A 117 -6.94 -14.35 16.88
C GLN A 117 -5.79 -14.92 17.71
N ARG A 118 -4.54 -14.74 17.25
CA ARG A 118 -3.33 -15.13 17.99
C ARG A 118 -3.25 -14.48 19.36
N GLN A 119 -3.53 -13.18 19.44
CA GLN A 119 -3.58 -12.47 20.71
C GLN A 119 -4.62 -13.08 21.64
N ARG A 120 -5.83 -13.37 21.16
CA ARG A 120 -6.89 -14.00 21.97
C ARG A 120 -6.51 -15.41 22.44
N GLU A 121 -5.78 -16.17 21.64
CA GLU A 121 -5.24 -17.48 22.03
C GLU A 121 -4.15 -17.36 23.09
N GLU A 122 -3.24 -16.40 22.94
CA GLU A 122 -2.21 -16.06 23.93
C GLU A 122 -2.84 -15.59 25.24
N ASP A 123 -3.86 -14.72 25.19
CA ASP A 123 -4.60 -14.24 26.36
C ASP A 123 -5.29 -15.41 27.08
N ARG A 124 -5.95 -16.32 26.35
CA ARG A 124 -6.56 -17.54 26.92
C ARG A 124 -5.51 -18.41 27.61
N LYS A 125 -4.37 -18.62 26.96
CA LYS A 125 -3.26 -19.40 27.53
C LYS A 125 -2.71 -18.74 28.80
N LEU A 126 -2.52 -17.42 28.77
CA LEU A 126 -2.04 -16.63 29.89
C LEU A 126 -2.98 -16.76 31.10
N VAL A 127 -4.29 -16.67 30.90
CA VAL A 127 -5.29 -16.84 31.97
C VAL A 127 -5.26 -18.26 32.55
N MET A 128 -5.15 -19.29 31.70
CA MET A 128 -5.05 -20.68 32.16
C MET A 128 -3.79 -20.94 33.00
N GLU A 129 -2.62 -20.45 32.57
CA GLU A 129 -1.36 -20.63 33.30
C GLU A 129 -1.32 -19.83 34.61
N ASN A 130 -1.93 -18.63 34.59
CA ASN A 130 -1.88 -17.67 35.70
C ASN A 130 -3.17 -17.60 36.52
N GLN A 131 -3.91 -18.69 36.61
CA GLN A 131 -5.19 -18.75 37.31
C GLN A 131 -5.08 -18.37 38.80
N HIS A 132 -3.93 -18.61 39.42
CA HIS A 132 -3.64 -18.27 40.82
C HIS A 132 -3.62 -16.76 41.10
N LEU A 133 -3.41 -15.91 40.09
CA LEU A 133 -3.43 -14.46 40.22
C LEU A 133 -4.86 -13.90 40.26
N LEU A 134 -5.86 -14.68 39.86
CA LEU A 134 -7.27 -14.28 39.96
C LEU A 134 -7.78 -14.40 41.40
N PRO A 135 -8.78 -13.59 41.80
CA PRO A 135 -9.50 -13.76 43.06
C PRO A 135 -10.06 -15.19 43.17
N PRO A 136 -10.01 -15.84 44.35
CA PRO A 136 -10.48 -17.22 44.51
C PRO A 136 -11.91 -17.50 44.00
N SER A 137 -12.79 -16.50 44.05
CA SER A 137 -14.16 -16.55 43.50
C SER A 137 -14.19 -16.74 41.98
N GLU A 138 -13.24 -16.16 41.26
CA GLU A 138 -13.18 -16.15 39.78
C GLU A 138 -12.31 -17.26 39.21
N ARG A 139 -11.56 -17.98 40.06
CA ARG A 139 -10.71 -19.09 39.62
C ARG A 139 -11.53 -20.24 39.05
N PHE A 140 -12.58 -20.65 39.76
CA PHE A 140 -13.38 -21.82 39.41
C PHE A 140 -14.82 -21.48 39.06
N ALA A 141 -15.17 -20.19 39.02
CA ALA A 141 -16.44 -19.73 38.47
C ALA A 141 -16.49 -20.06 36.98
N LYS A 142 -17.04 -21.23 36.64
CA LYS A 142 -17.80 -21.37 35.42
C LYS A 142 -19.07 -20.57 35.66
N GLU A 143 -19.17 -19.38 35.10
CA GLU A 143 -20.50 -18.92 34.73
C GLU A 143 -21.04 -20.00 33.79
N GLU A 144 -22.04 -20.76 34.27
CA GLU A 144 -22.95 -21.44 33.36
C GLU A 144 -23.57 -20.34 32.55
N VAL A 145 -22.98 -20.05 31.38
CA VAL A 145 -23.64 -19.23 30.39
C VAL A 145 -24.87 -20.05 30.02
N GLU A 146 -26.00 -19.75 30.67
CA GLU A 146 -27.30 -20.25 30.27
C GLU A 146 -27.36 -20.13 28.75
N GLN A 147 -27.50 -21.27 28.08
CA GLN A 147 -27.65 -21.33 26.63
C GLN A 147 -29.05 -20.82 26.25
N GLU A 148 -29.42 -19.62 26.67
CA GLU A 148 -30.70 -18.99 26.35
C GLU A 148 -30.49 -17.49 26.07
N GLU A 149 -29.73 -17.19 25.02
CA GLU A 149 -30.18 -16.14 24.11
C GLU A 149 -30.36 -16.80 22.75
N MET A 150 -31.61 -17.08 22.38
CA MET A 150 -31.99 -17.31 20.99
C MET A 150 -31.66 -16.05 20.19
N VAL A 151 -30.39 -15.89 19.83
CA VAL A 151 -29.97 -14.90 18.86
C VAL A 151 -30.51 -15.39 17.52
N ASP A 152 -31.54 -14.72 16.98
CA ASP A 152 -32.13 -15.02 15.67
C ASP A 152 -31.03 -15.20 14.63
N VAL A 153 -30.73 -16.47 14.32
CA VAL A 153 -29.64 -16.86 13.44
C VAL A 153 -29.85 -16.27 12.05
N GLU A 154 -31.11 -16.05 11.66
CA GLU A 154 -31.52 -15.38 10.42
C GLU A 154 -31.17 -13.88 10.43
N ALA A 155 -31.45 -13.15 11.51
CA ALA A 155 -31.10 -11.73 11.61
C ALA A 155 -29.57 -11.50 11.62
N VAL A 156 -28.80 -12.41 12.22
CA VAL A 156 -27.33 -12.38 12.19
C VAL A 156 -26.81 -12.74 10.80
N LYS A 157 -27.38 -13.76 10.15
CA LYS A 157 -27.05 -14.12 8.76
C LYS A 157 -27.36 -12.98 7.80
N GLU A 158 -28.48 -12.27 7.96
CA GLU A 158 -28.83 -11.09 7.16
C GLU A 158 -27.87 -9.92 7.41
N LYS A 159 -27.48 -9.65 8.67
CA LYS A 159 -26.46 -8.62 8.97
C LYS A 159 -25.09 -8.99 8.41
N ILE A 160 -24.70 -10.26 8.45
CA ILE A 160 -23.46 -10.75 7.85
C ILE A 160 -23.54 -10.69 6.33
N ALA A 161 -24.69 -11.04 5.72
CA ALA A 161 -24.91 -10.95 4.28
C ALA A 161 -24.95 -9.50 3.80
N LYS A 162 -25.56 -8.57 4.55
CA LYS A 162 -25.49 -7.13 4.29
C LYS A 162 -24.07 -6.61 4.39
N ARG A 163 -23.33 -6.95 5.45
CA ARG A 163 -21.90 -6.60 5.55
C ARG A 163 -21.05 -7.21 4.45
N ARG A 164 -21.35 -8.44 4.03
CA ARG A 164 -20.64 -9.11 2.94
C ARG A 164 -20.96 -8.46 1.61
N LYS A 165 -22.22 -8.06 1.38
CA LYS A 165 -22.65 -7.25 0.24
C LYS A 165 -22.06 -5.84 0.27
N GLU A 166 -21.92 -5.21 1.42
CA GLU A 166 -21.26 -3.90 1.56
C GLU A 166 -19.76 -4.01 1.25
N ILE A 167 -19.11 -5.09 1.70
CA ILE A 167 -17.71 -5.38 1.38
C ILE A 167 -17.55 -5.75 -0.11
N GLU A 168 -18.45 -6.55 -0.67
CA GLU A 168 -18.49 -6.87 -2.11
C GLU A 168 -18.80 -5.64 -2.95
N MET A 169 -19.67 -4.74 -2.48
CA MET A 169 -19.94 -3.46 -3.13
C MET A 169 -18.71 -2.55 -3.07
N ASP A 170 -18.06 -2.41 -1.91
CA ASP A 170 -16.78 -1.70 -1.77
C ASP A 170 -15.68 -2.31 -2.67
N GLU A 171 -15.62 -3.65 -2.79
CA GLU A 171 -14.67 -4.36 -3.67
C GLU A 171 -15.03 -4.20 -5.14
N SER A 172 -16.32 -4.23 -5.50
CA SER A 172 -16.80 -4.04 -6.88
C SER A 172 -16.75 -2.59 -7.34
N GLU A 173 -16.93 -1.61 -6.45
CA GLU A 173 -16.70 -0.19 -6.71
C GLU A 173 -15.20 0.07 -6.92
N LEU A 174 -14.34 -0.65 -6.20
CA LEU A 174 -12.89 -0.62 -6.43
C LEU A 174 -12.52 -1.26 -7.78
N ASP A 175 -13.21 -2.32 -8.21
CA ASP A 175 -12.99 -2.98 -9.50
C ASP A 175 -13.59 -2.21 -10.68
N SER A 176 -14.77 -1.58 -10.54
CA SER A 176 -15.37 -0.72 -11.57
C SER A 176 -14.57 0.57 -11.75
N ASP A 177 -14.03 1.15 -10.67
CA ASP A 177 -13.09 2.28 -10.74
C ASP A 177 -11.75 1.87 -11.40
N LEU A 178 -11.32 0.61 -11.25
CA LEU A 178 -10.18 0.06 -11.98
C LEU A 178 -10.51 -0.15 -13.46
N GLU A 179 -11.74 -0.56 -13.80
CA GLU A 179 -12.20 -0.78 -15.16
C GLU A 179 -12.49 0.52 -15.92
N GLU A 180 -12.96 1.58 -15.24
CA GLU A 180 -13.08 2.94 -15.81
C GLU A 180 -11.72 3.63 -15.99
N THR A 181 -10.72 3.29 -15.19
CA THR A 181 -9.35 3.86 -15.29
C THR A 181 -8.43 3.12 -16.24
N LEU A 182 -8.75 1.87 -16.60
CA LEU A 182 -8.24 1.26 -17.82
C LEU A 182 -8.97 1.91 -19.00
N PRO A 183 -8.28 2.53 -19.98
CA PRO A 183 -8.98 3.05 -21.15
C PRO A 183 -9.71 1.88 -21.81
N LYS A 184 -11.06 1.96 -21.92
CA LYS A 184 -11.86 1.04 -22.74
C LYS A 184 -11.16 0.89 -24.08
N MET A 185 -10.51 -0.25 -24.30
CA MET A 185 -9.86 -0.53 -25.58
C MET A 185 -11.00 -0.67 -26.58
N LYS A 186 -11.30 0.41 -27.31
CA LYS A 186 -12.11 0.31 -28.52
C LYS A 186 -11.39 -0.69 -29.41
N SER A 187 -12.02 -1.85 -29.63
CA SER A 187 -11.57 -2.78 -30.66
C SER A 187 -11.57 -2.01 -31.99
N LYS A 188 -10.38 -1.68 -32.50
CA LYS A 188 -10.27 -1.15 -33.85
C LYS A 188 -10.55 -2.33 -34.77
N ARG A 189 -11.74 -2.36 -35.39
CA ARG A 189 -11.99 -3.22 -36.56
C ARG A 189 -10.90 -2.91 -37.59
N LYS A 190 -10.07 -3.89 -37.91
CA LYS A 190 -9.03 -3.74 -38.94
C LYS A 190 -9.73 -3.84 -40.29
N LEU A 191 -9.82 -2.71 -40.95
CA LEU A 191 -10.31 -2.61 -42.31
C LEU A 191 -9.15 -2.86 -43.29
N LYS A 192 -9.36 -3.69 -44.31
CA LYS A 192 -8.37 -3.95 -45.38
C LYS A 192 -8.68 -3.05 -46.57
N MET A 193 -7.68 -2.36 -47.11
CA MET A 193 -7.82 -1.63 -48.38
C MET A 193 -7.75 -2.61 -49.55
N LYS A 194 -8.73 -2.53 -50.46
CA LYS A 194 -8.69 -3.22 -51.77
C LYS A 194 -7.75 -2.48 -52.72
N VAL A 195 -6.99 -3.24 -53.51
CA VAL A 195 -6.21 -2.67 -54.62
C VAL A 195 -7.21 -2.19 -55.67
N GLY A 196 -7.31 -0.88 -55.86
CA GLY A 196 -8.33 -0.22 -56.70
C GLY A 196 -9.20 0.82 -55.97
N GLY A 197 -9.10 0.90 -54.63
CA GLY A 197 -9.83 1.86 -53.81
C GLY A 197 -11.14 1.30 -53.25
N GLY A 198 -11.36 1.49 -51.95
CA GLY A 198 -12.48 0.90 -51.19
C GLY A 198 -11.99 0.06 -50.01
N VAL A 199 -12.83 -0.03 -48.97
CA VAL A 199 -12.46 -0.55 -47.65
C VAL A 199 -13.46 -1.64 -47.24
N GLU A 200 -12.98 -2.84 -46.91
CA GLU A 200 -13.81 -4.01 -46.54
C GLU A 200 -13.54 -4.44 -45.09
N GLU A 201 -14.59 -4.84 -44.36
CA GLU A 201 -14.49 -5.38 -43.00
C GLU A 201 -13.88 -6.80 -43.04
N MET A 202 -12.93 -7.04 -42.13
CA MET A 202 -12.24 -8.33 -42.02
C MET A 202 -12.89 -9.10 -40.86
N ASP A 203 -13.60 -10.18 -41.17
CA ASP A 203 -14.15 -11.08 -40.16
C ASP A 203 -13.01 -11.84 -39.46
N VAL A 204 -12.99 -11.77 -38.14
CA VAL A 204 -12.05 -12.50 -37.29
C VAL A 204 -12.88 -13.52 -36.53
N ASP A 205 -12.71 -14.81 -36.84
CA ASP A 205 -13.33 -15.91 -36.11
C ASP A 205 -12.86 -15.88 -34.63
N GLU A 206 -13.82 -16.08 -33.70
CA GLU A 206 -13.66 -15.99 -32.24
C GLU A 206 -12.61 -16.95 -31.65
#